data_AF-A0A932BAX0-F1
#
_entry.id   AF-A0A932BAX0-F1
#
_cell.length_a   1.000
_cell.length_b   1.000
_cell.length_c   1.000
_cell.angle_alpha   90.00
_cell.angle_beta   90.00
_cell.angle_gamma   90.00
#
_symmetry.space_group_name_H-M   'P 1'
#
loop_
_entity.id
_entity.type
_entity.pdbx_description
1 polymer ?
#
loop_
_entity_poly.entity_id
_entity_poly.type
_entity_poly.pdbx_seq_one_letter_code
_entity_poly.pdbx_strand_id
1 'polypeptide(L)'
;MDPVQFRIIWDVLFEAIAALIVLSFLVERALALVVEHRFFVAKFNKKGIKEVLALIVSYLVVRGIEFDVFAIVFKQDEISRWGIFMTSAVVAGGSKASVKLFHDLLGVKSQAQKAADEVKQ
;
A
#
# COMPACT_ATOMS: atom_id res chain seq x y z
N MET A 1 23.86 -14.41 -11.81
CA MET A 1 22.59 -14.04 -12.48
C MET A 1 22.93 -13.58 -13.88
N ASP A 2 22.27 -14.15 -14.89
CA ASP A 2 22.49 -13.78 -16.28
C ASP A 2 21.71 -12.47 -16.55
N PRO A 3 22.33 -11.36 -16.99
CA PRO A 3 21.66 -10.06 -17.17
C PRO A 3 20.47 -10.11 -18.15
N VAL A 4 20.42 -11.12 -19.02
CA VAL A 4 19.33 -11.36 -19.97
C VAL A 4 18.03 -11.82 -19.28
N GLN A 5 18.12 -12.38 -18.07
CA GLN A 5 16.96 -12.82 -17.27
C GLN A 5 16.21 -11.66 -16.59
N PHE A 6 16.82 -10.49 -16.44
CA PHE A 6 16.17 -9.28 -15.88
C PHE A 6 15.32 -8.52 -16.91
N ARG A 7 14.77 -9.21 -17.92
CA ARG A 7 13.78 -8.61 -18.82
C ARG A 7 12.44 -8.51 -18.11
N ILE A 8 12.18 -7.33 -17.56
CA ILE A 8 10.89 -6.94 -17.01
C ILE A 8 9.86 -6.98 -18.15
N ILE A 9 8.77 -7.74 -17.94
CA ILE A 9 7.60 -7.66 -18.80
C ILE A 9 6.75 -6.51 -18.27
N TRP A 10 6.70 -5.42 -19.03
CA TRP A 10 5.99 -4.21 -18.64
C TRP A 10 4.50 -4.45 -18.40
N ASP A 11 3.86 -5.27 -19.22
CA ASP A 11 2.43 -5.59 -19.08
C ASP A 11 2.13 -6.23 -17.70
N VAL A 12 2.89 -7.27 -17.33
CA VAL A 12 2.78 -7.95 -16.03
C VAL A 12 3.08 -6.99 -14.88
N LEU A 13 4.11 -6.13 -15.03
CA LEU A 13 4.46 -5.15 -14.01
C LEU A 13 3.32 -4.14 -13.79
N PHE A 14 2.73 -3.62 -14.87
CA PHE A 14 1.62 -2.67 -14.78
C PHE A 14 0.38 -3.31 -14.16
N GLU A 15 0.03 -4.53 -14.55
CA GLU A 15 -1.07 -5.29 -13.96
C GLU A 15 -0.84 -5.54 -12.46
N ALA A 16 0.37 -5.97 -12.08
CA ALA A 16 0.74 -6.22 -10.68
C ALA A 16 0.66 -4.93 -9.83
N ILE A 17 1.16 -3.81 -10.35
CA ILE A 17 1.09 -2.50 -9.67
C ILE A 17 -0.37 -2.04 -9.56
N ALA A 18 -1.17 -2.17 -10.61
CA ALA A 18 -2.58 -1.80 -10.58
C ALA A 18 -3.36 -2.62 -9.54
N ALA A 19 -3.15 -3.94 -9.52
CA ALA A 19 -3.73 -4.83 -8.51
C ALA A 19 -3.29 -4.45 -7.09
N LEU A 20 -2.01 -4.16 -6.89
CA LEU A 20 -1.45 -3.71 -5.61
C LEU A 20 -2.13 -2.42 -5.12
N ILE A 21 -2.31 -1.43 -6.00
CA ILE A 21 -2.97 -0.16 -5.69
C ILE A 21 -4.44 -0.40 -5.32
N VAL A 22 -5.18 -1.15 -6.15
CA VAL A 22 -6.60 -1.46 -5.90
C VAL A 22 -6.76 -2.19 -4.57
N LEU A 23 -5.93 -3.19 -4.31
CA LEU A 23 -5.95 -3.96 -3.07
C LEU A 23 -5.67 -3.07 -1.85
N SER A 24 -4.69 -2.19 -1.97
CA SER A 24 -4.36 -1.22 -0.92
C SER A 24 -5.53 -0.30 -0.60
N PHE A 25 -6.22 0.24 -1.62
CA PHE A 25 -7.44 1.02 -1.41
C PHE A 25 -8.57 0.21 -0.76
N LEU A 26 -8.81 -1.02 -1.22
CA LEU A 26 -9.87 -1.87 -0.67
C LEU A 26 -9.65 -2.17 0.81
N VAL A 27 -8.43 -2.59 1.18
CA VAL A 27 -8.07 -2.86 2.58
C VAL A 27 -8.20 -1.60 3.44
N GLU A 28 -7.72 -0.47 2.94
CA GLU A 28 -7.83 0.80 3.65
C GLU A 28 -9.28 1.21 3.88
N ARG A 29 -10.13 1.16 2.84
CA ARG A 29 -11.54 1.53 2.94
C ARG A 29 -12.32 0.60 3.86
N ALA A 30 -12.04 -0.71 3.83
CA ALA A 30 -12.65 -1.67 4.74
C ALA A 30 -12.22 -1.42 6.20
N LEU A 31 -10.94 -1.17 6.43
CA LEU A 31 -10.40 -0.96 7.77
C LEU A 31 -10.84 0.37 8.38
N ALA A 32 -11.05 1.41 7.55
CA ALA A 32 -11.53 2.72 8.00
C ALA A 32 -12.85 2.62 8.78
N LEU A 33 -13.76 1.72 8.39
CA LEU A 33 -15.03 1.51 9.09
C LEU A 33 -14.84 1.13 10.57
N VAL A 34 -13.80 0.36 10.86
CA VAL A 34 -13.48 -0.09 12.23
C VAL A 34 -12.59 0.93 12.94
N VAL A 35 -11.57 1.43 12.25
CA VAL A 35 -10.50 2.27 12.81
C VAL A 35 -10.90 3.73 13.03
N GLU A 36 -11.83 4.24 12.22
CA GLU A 36 -12.37 5.60 12.35
C GLU A 36 -13.64 5.65 13.19
N HIS A 37 -14.14 4.50 13.63
CA HIS A 37 -15.27 4.42 14.54
C HIS A 37 -14.98 5.20 15.84
N ARG A 38 -15.96 6.02 16.29
CA ARG A 38 -15.78 6.97 17.41
C ARG A 38 -15.22 6.32 18.69
N PHE A 39 -15.64 5.09 19.00
CA PHE A 39 -15.14 4.33 20.15
C PHE A 39 -13.69 3.88 20.01
N PHE A 40 -13.28 3.49 18.80
CA PHE A 40 -11.91 3.08 18.52
C PHE A 40 -10.97 4.29 18.63
N VAL A 41 -11.35 5.41 18.04
CA VAL A 41 -10.59 6.66 18.12
C VAL A 41 -10.48 7.13 19.56
N ALA A 42 -11.56 7.13 20.34
CA ALA A 42 -11.53 7.57 21.74
C ALA A 42 -10.57 6.73 22.61
N LYS A 43 -10.42 5.42 22.34
CA LYS A 43 -9.61 4.50 23.15
C LYS A 43 -8.16 4.35 22.68
N PHE A 44 -7.91 4.49 21.39
CA PHE A 44 -6.63 4.13 20.77
C PHE A 44 -5.97 5.27 19.99
N ASN A 45 -6.47 6.51 20.11
CA ASN A 45 -5.81 7.66 19.50
C ASN A 45 -4.33 7.70 19.90
N LYS A 46 -3.43 7.88 18.92
CA LYS A 46 -1.97 8.02 19.08
C LYS A 46 -1.16 6.78 19.49
N LYS A 47 -1.73 5.57 19.53
CA LYS A 47 -0.98 4.35 19.94
C LYS A 47 -0.33 3.53 18.82
N GLY A 48 -0.35 3.99 17.56
CA GLY A 48 0.22 3.22 16.44
C GLY A 48 -0.50 1.88 16.13
N ILE A 49 -1.61 1.61 16.81
CA ILE A 49 -2.36 0.34 16.70
C ILE A 49 -3.03 0.23 15.33
N LYS A 50 -3.34 1.37 14.70
CA LYS A 50 -3.98 1.41 13.39
C LYS A 50 -3.07 0.77 12.33
N GLU A 51 -1.79 1.08 12.39
CA GLU A 51 -0.75 0.59 11.49
C GLU A 51 -0.52 -0.91 11.70
N VAL A 52 -0.50 -1.37 12.95
CA VAL A 52 -0.37 -2.80 13.27
C VAL A 52 -1.59 -3.58 12.76
N LEU A 53 -2.80 -3.07 12.97
CA LEU A 53 -4.02 -3.67 12.44
C LEU A 53 -4.03 -3.69 10.92
N ALA A 54 -3.60 -2.61 10.28
CA ALA A 54 -3.48 -2.54 8.83
C ALA A 54 -2.51 -3.60 8.31
N LEU A 55 -1.37 -3.79 8.95
CA LEU A 55 -0.41 -4.82 8.58
C LEU A 55 -0.97 -6.23 8.76
N ILE A 56 -1.59 -6.52 9.90
CA ILE A 56 -2.18 -7.84 10.18
C ILE A 56 -3.29 -8.16 9.16
N VAL A 57 -4.22 -7.23 8.96
CA VAL A 57 -5.34 -7.43 8.02
C VAL A 57 -4.81 -7.57 6.59
N SER A 58 -3.87 -6.72 6.17
CA SER A 58 -3.24 -6.83 4.85
C SER A 58 -2.54 -8.17 4.68
N TYR A 59 -1.83 -8.66 5.71
CA TYR A 59 -1.16 -9.95 5.65
C TYR A 59 -2.15 -11.11 5.49
N LEU A 60 -3.26 -11.10 6.24
CA LEU A 60 -4.30 -12.13 6.11
C LEU A 60 -4.95 -12.11 4.73
N VAL A 61 -5.25 -10.92 4.20
CA VAL A 61 -5.85 -10.77 2.86
C VAL A 61 -4.87 -11.25 1.79
N VAL A 62 -3.66 -10.69 1.76
CA VAL A 62 -2.62 -11.03 0.77
C VAL A 62 -2.28 -12.52 0.81
N ARG A 63 -2.19 -13.11 1.99
CA ARG A 63 -1.99 -14.56 2.14
C ARG A 63 -3.19 -15.37 1.64
N GLY A 64 -4.42 -14.92 1.88
CA GLY A 64 -5.63 -15.63 1.47
C GLY A 64 -5.83 -15.65 -0.05
N ILE A 65 -5.32 -14.64 -0.76
CA ILE A 65 -5.33 -14.57 -2.23
C ILE A 65 -3.98 -14.94 -2.86
N GLU A 66 -3.01 -15.38 -2.06
CA GLU A 66 -1.67 -15.77 -2.50
C GLU A 66 -0.96 -14.71 -3.36
N PHE A 67 -1.16 -13.42 -3.05
CA PHE A 67 -0.65 -12.32 -3.86
C PHE A 67 0.79 -11.96 -3.47
N ASP A 68 1.76 -12.51 -4.18
CA ASP A 68 3.18 -12.16 -4.03
C ASP A 68 3.66 -11.31 -5.22
N VAL A 69 3.70 -9.99 -5.02
CA VAL A 69 4.09 -9.06 -6.10
C VAL A 69 5.53 -9.30 -6.56
N PHE A 70 6.41 -9.82 -5.69
CA PHE A 70 7.79 -10.11 -6.02
C PHE A 70 7.88 -11.36 -6.89
N ALA A 71 7.17 -12.43 -6.52
CA ALA A 71 7.10 -13.63 -7.35
C ALA A 71 6.53 -13.32 -8.74
N ILE A 72 5.50 -12.46 -8.83
CA ILE A 72 4.89 -12.04 -10.10
C ILE A 72 5.88 -11.23 -10.96
N VAL A 73 6.49 -10.19 -10.40
CA VAL A 73 7.40 -9.29 -11.15
C VAL A 73 8.69 -10.00 -11.56
N PHE A 74 9.23 -10.86 -10.71
CA PHE A 74 10.46 -11.61 -10.95
C PHE A 74 10.25 -12.99 -11.57
N LYS A 75 9.00 -13.36 -11.92
CA LYS A 75 8.63 -14.65 -12.51
C LYS A 75 9.17 -15.84 -11.73
N GLN A 76 9.00 -15.82 -10.42
CA GLN A 76 9.34 -16.96 -9.58
C GLN A 76 8.17 -17.95 -9.61
N ASP A 77 8.48 -19.23 -9.76
CA ASP A 77 7.46 -20.29 -9.82
C ASP A 77 6.82 -20.57 -8.44
N GLU A 78 7.44 -20.07 -7.38
CA GLU A 78 7.06 -20.34 -5.98
C GLU A 78 6.63 -19.05 -5.29
N ILE A 79 5.52 -19.10 -4.56
CA ILE A 79 5.07 -18.03 -3.69
C ILE A 79 5.96 -17.99 -2.44
N SER A 80 6.62 -16.87 -2.20
CA SER A 80 7.51 -16.71 -1.06
C SER A 80 6.77 -16.19 0.15
N ARG A 81 6.95 -16.83 1.31
CA ARG A 81 6.45 -16.28 2.59
C ARG A 81 6.99 -14.87 2.86
N TRP A 82 8.22 -14.60 2.42
CA TRP A 82 8.81 -13.26 2.50
C TRP A 82 8.18 -12.29 1.51
N GLY A 83 7.89 -12.74 0.28
CA GLY A 83 7.23 -11.93 -0.73
C GLY A 83 5.78 -11.56 -0.34
N ILE A 84 5.02 -12.49 0.24
CA ILE A 84 3.71 -12.22 0.86
C ILE A 84 3.84 -11.16 1.96
N PHE A 85 4.78 -11.33 2.89
CA PHE A 85 4.95 -10.38 3.99
C PHE A 85 5.28 -8.98 3.47
N MET A 86 6.23 -8.87 2.53
CA MET A 86 6.61 -7.59 1.94
C MET A 86 5.47 -6.97 1.14
N THR A 87 4.74 -7.75 0.35
CA THR A 87 3.55 -7.30 -0.39
C THR A 87 2.49 -6.76 0.59
N SER A 88 2.24 -7.48 1.68
CA SER A 88 1.29 -7.04 2.71
C SER A 88 1.71 -5.76 3.43
N ALA A 89 3.01 -5.55 3.65
CA ALA A 89 3.55 -4.33 4.24
C ALA A 89 3.34 -3.12 3.30
N VAL A 90 3.51 -3.32 2.00
CA VAL A 90 3.23 -2.28 1.00
C VAL A 90 1.75 -1.95 0.95
N VAL A 91 0.87 -2.97 0.91
CA VAL A 91 -0.59 -2.81 0.95
C VAL A 91 -1.02 -2.04 2.22
N ALA A 92 -0.46 -2.39 3.39
CA ALA A 92 -0.74 -1.75 4.67
C ALA A 92 -0.25 -0.29 4.74
N GLY A 93 0.81 0.07 4.01
CA GLY A 93 1.33 1.43 3.91
C GLY A 93 0.51 2.37 3.00
N GLY A 94 -0.57 1.84 2.41
CA GLY A 94 -1.36 2.39 1.30
C GLY A 94 -1.71 3.87 1.31
N SER A 95 -2.16 4.41 2.44
CA SER A 95 -2.75 5.77 2.48
C SER A 95 -1.75 6.89 2.28
N LYS A 96 -0.48 6.69 2.67
CA LYS A 96 0.57 7.72 2.54
C LYS A 96 1.30 7.61 1.20
N ALA A 97 1.44 6.39 0.69
CA ALA A 97 2.14 6.14 -0.57
C ALA A 97 1.29 6.47 -1.80
N SER A 98 0.01 6.07 -1.81
CA SER A 98 -0.91 6.35 -2.93
C SER A 98 -1.24 7.84 -3.04
N VAL A 99 -1.60 8.50 -1.93
CA VAL A 99 -1.85 9.95 -1.91
C VAL A 99 -0.62 10.73 -2.36
N LYS A 100 0.58 10.31 -1.94
CA LYS A 100 1.83 10.93 -2.39
C LYS A 100 2.09 10.66 -3.88
N LEU A 101 1.84 9.44 -4.37
CA LEU A 101 1.96 9.13 -5.80
C LEU A 101 0.99 9.96 -6.64
N PHE A 102 -0.28 10.10 -6.23
CA PHE A 102 -1.26 10.95 -6.92
C PHE A 102 -0.90 12.43 -6.81
N HIS A 103 -0.40 12.89 -5.66
CA HIS A 103 0.04 14.26 -5.47
C HIS A 103 1.29 14.59 -6.32
N ASP A 104 2.22 13.64 -6.44
CA ASP A 104 3.46 13.77 -7.20
C ASP A 104 3.21 13.62 -8.73
N LEU A 105 2.23 12.82 -9.15
CA LEU A 105 1.85 12.65 -10.56
C LEU A 105 0.88 13.72 -11.07
N LEU A 106 -0.08 14.17 -10.25
CA LEU A 106 -1.11 15.13 -10.66
C LEU A 106 -0.81 16.58 -10.22
N GLY A 107 0.23 16.80 -9.42
CA GLY A 107 0.61 18.14 -8.94
C GLY A 107 -0.47 18.82 -8.07
N VAL A 108 -1.47 18.08 -7.59
CA VAL A 108 -2.59 18.62 -6.83
C VAL A 108 -2.16 18.89 -5.39
N LYS A 109 -1.56 20.06 -5.15
CA LYS A 109 -1.27 20.57 -3.80
C LYS A 109 -2.56 20.77 -3.01
N SER A 110 -2.63 20.16 -1.83
CA SER A 110 -3.68 20.42 -0.83
C SER A 110 -3.74 21.92 -0.50
N GLN A 111 -4.95 22.48 -0.32
CA GLN A 111 -5.14 23.88 0.07
C GLN A 111 -4.41 24.23 1.39
N ALA A 112 -4.33 23.27 2.33
CA ALA A 112 -3.58 23.45 3.57
C ALA A 112 -2.06 23.58 3.34
N GLN A 113 -1.55 22.96 2.28
CA GLN A 113 -0.14 22.98 1.92
C GLN A 113 0.22 24.25 1.12
N LYS A 114 -0.71 24.74 0.28
CA LYS A 114 -0.61 26.07 -0.33
C LYS A 114 -0.59 27.17 0.73
N ALA A 115 -1.48 27.11 1.71
CA ALA A 115 -1.50 28.07 2.82
C ALA A 115 -0.24 28.02 3.69
N ALA A 116 0.36 26.83 3.90
CA ALA A 116 1.61 26.71 4.64
C ALA A 116 2.85 27.21 3.86
N ASP A 117 2.83 27.09 2.53
CA ASP A 117 3.88 27.63 1.65
C ASP A 117 3.79 29.17 1.56
N GLU A 118 2.58 29.75 1.58
CA GLU A 118 2.35 31.21 1.58
C GLU A 118 2.77 31.90 2.88
N VAL A 119 2.68 31.23 4.03
CA VAL A 119 3.12 31.78 5.32
C VAL A 119 4.65 31.75 5.48
N LYS A 120 5.37 31.04 4.60
CA LYS A 120 6.84 30.93 4.61
C LYS A 120 7.56 31.86 3.63
N GLN A 121 6.82 32.64 2.82
CA GLN A 121 7.37 33.72 1.98
C GLN A 121 7.29 35.05 2.73
#